data_AF-A0AAJ1WTL0-F1
#
_entry.id   AF-A0AAJ1WTL0-F1
#
_cell.length_a   1.000
_cell.length_b   1.000
_cell.length_c   1.000
_cell.angle_alpha   90.00
_cell.angle_beta   90.00
_cell.angle_gamma   90.00
#
_symmetry.space_group_name_H-M   'P 1'
#
loop_
_entity.id
_entity.type
_entity.pdbx_description
1 polymer ?
#
loop_
_entity_poly.entity_id
_entity_poly.type
_entity_poly.pdbx_seq_one_letter_code
_entity_poly.pdbx_strand_id
1 'polypeptide(L)'
;MVSSYEAFLEGVKPSAYENLDMLSQSELIPALKKHPAWNECENFWMFFQSEGQKERFLSQYLHSTDSEQHRLLGLELGYPPRAVDFYVKILHETSHPTVGVHYHGYNFTSCIHDLEENIKWLWSTHKIVDSVEVRFNQESYQIRHLDINDLQTALEEVHKKTNVLESAM
;
A
#
# COMPACT_ATOMS: atom_id res chain seq x y z
N MET A 1 10.63 10.84 2.65
CA MET A 1 9.47 9.93 2.65
C MET A 1 9.95 8.63 3.27
N VAL A 2 9.26 8.16 4.31
CA VAL A 2 9.61 6.90 4.98
C VAL A 2 9.33 5.73 4.04
N SER A 3 10.28 4.81 3.92
CA SER A 3 10.11 3.57 3.13
C SER A 3 9.24 2.55 3.87
N SER A 4 8.76 1.52 3.16
CA SER A 4 7.91 0.48 3.74
C SER A 4 8.63 -0.27 4.89
N TYR A 5 9.88 -0.66 4.69
CA TYR A 5 10.65 -1.37 5.71
C TYR A 5 11.03 -0.49 6.91
N GLU A 6 11.27 0.81 6.72
CA GLU A 6 11.46 1.75 7.85
C GLU A 6 10.19 1.84 8.70
N ALA A 7 9.03 2.07 8.08
CA ALA A 7 7.75 2.14 8.79
C ALA A 7 7.42 0.82 9.52
N PHE A 8 7.85 -0.33 8.98
CA PHE A 8 7.76 -1.61 9.68
C PHE A 8 8.68 -1.69 10.91
N LEU A 9 9.94 -1.28 10.80
CA LEU A 9 10.89 -1.27 11.92
C LEU A 9 10.47 -0.29 13.03
N GLU A 10 9.74 0.78 12.68
CA GLU A 10 9.12 1.70 13.63
C GLU A 10 7.86 1.14 14.32
N GLY A 11 7.39 -0.05 13.91
CA GLY A 11 6.18 -0.67 14.45
C GLY A 11 4.88 -0.07 13.91
N VAL A 12 4.97 0.81 12.90
CA VAL A 12 3.82 1.45 12.25
C VAL A 12 3.14 0.46 11.30
N LYS A 13 3.91 -0.21 10.45
CA LYS A 13 3.39 -1.24 9.56
C LYS A 13 3.32 -2.60 10.28
N PRO A 14 2.24 -3.37 10.08
CA PRO A 14 2.13 -4.72 10.66
C PRO A 14 3.10 -5.71 10.03
N SER A 15 3.46 -5.53 8.75
CA SER A 15 4.37 -6.38 8.01
C SER A 15 5.10 -5.56 6.94
N ALA A 16 6.26 -6.06 6.47
CA ALA A 16 6.97 -5.53 5.32
C ALA A 16 7.21 -6.65 4.30
N TYR A 17 7.10 -6.35 3.00
CA TYR A 17 7.40 -7.28 1.92
C TYR A 17 8.37 -6.61 0.96
N GLU A 18 9.60 -7.10 0.92
CA GLU A 18 10.73 -6.37 0.38
C GLU A 18 11.65 -7.26 -0.44
N ASN A 19 12.21 -6.69 -1.52
CA ASN A 19 13.36 -7.27 -2.18
C ASN A 19 14.64 -6.77 -1.49
N LEU A 20 15.37 -7.66 -0.81
CA LEU A 20 16.55 -7.28 -0.02
C LEU A 20 17.71 -6.72 -0.84
N ASP A 21 17.81 -7.06 -2.13
CA ASP A 21 18.85 -6.53 -3.02
C ASP A 21 18.54 -5.10 -3.49
N MET A 22 17.27 -4.69 -3.42
CA MET A 22 16.80 -3.38 -3.87
C MET A 22 16.67 -2.36 -2.74
N LEU A 23 17.00 -2.74 -1.51
CA LEU A 23 16.94 -1.84 -0.36
C LEU A 23 17.98 -0.72 -0.49
N SER A 24 17.50 0.52 -0.44
CA SER A 24 18.37 1.71 -0.46
C SER A 24 19.24 1.84 0.80
N GLN A 25 18.80 1.27 1.93
CA GLN A 25 19.47 1.31 3.23
C GLN A 25 19.83 -0.11 3.69
N SER A 26 20.80 -0.72 3.01
CA SER A 26 21.25 -2.10 3.29
C SER A 26 21.70 -2.32 4.75
N GLU A 27 22.11 -1.27 5.45
CA GLU A 27 22.48 -1.28 6.87
C GLU A 27 21.31 -1.61 7.81
N LEU A 28 20.06 -1.50 7.35
CA LEU A 28 18.86 -1.87 8.10
C LEU A 28 18.48 -3.35 7.95
N ILE A 29 19.11 -4.09 7.03
CA ILE A 29 18.88 -5.54 6.84
C ILE A 29 19.10 -6.35 8.12
N PRO A 30 20.16 -6.12 8.92
CA PRO A 30 20.33 -6.82 10.19
C PRO A 30 19.21 -6.55 11.20
N ALA A 31 18.55 -5.39 11.16
CA ALA A 31 17.41 -5.10 12.00
C ALA A 31 16.18 -5.88 11.54
N LEU A 32 15.90 -5.89 10.22
CA LEU A 32 14.80 -6.67 9.63
C LEU A 32 14.92 -8.16 9.96
N LYS A 33 16.14 -8.73 9.86
CA LYS A 33 16.40 -10.15 10.14
C LYS A 33 16.21 -10.56 11.61
N LYS A 34 15.99 -9.62 12.54
CA LYS A 34 15.59 -9.93 13.91
C LYS A 34 14.11 -10.27 14.02
N HIS A 35 13.32 -9.91 13.02
CA HIS A 35 11.89 -10.18 12.99
C HIS A 35 11.60 -11.56 12.38
N PRO A 36 10.51 -12.21 12.82
CA PRO A 36 9.93 -13.35 12.12
C PRO A 36 9.78 -13.05 10.63
N ALA A 37 10.25 -13.97 9.78
CA ALA A 37 10.24 -13.76 8.34
C ALA A 37 9.88 -15.03 7.57
N TRP A 38 9.38 -14.83 6.36
CA TRP A 38 9.16 -15.86 5.35
C TRP A 38 9.78 -15.39 4.03
N ASN A 39 10.52 -16.30 3.39
CA ASN A 39 11.09 -16.07 2.07
C ASN A 39 10.13 -16.67 1.03
N GLU A 40 9.54 -15.82 0.21
CA GLU A 40 8.63 -16.26 -0.84
C GLU A 40 9.38 -16.77 -2.06
N CYS A 41 10.34 -15.98 -2.55
CA CYS A 41 11.18 -16.31 -3.69
C CYS A 41 12.49 -15.52 -3.62
N GLU A 42 13.39 -15.75 -4.60
CA GLU A 42 14.75 -15.19 -4.59
C GLU A 42 14.77 -13.70 -4.22
N ASN A 43 15.36 -13.43 -3.05
CA ASN A 43 15.53 -12.11 -2.43
C ASN A 43 14.24 -11.36 -2.05
N PHE A 44 13.04 -11.93 -2.22
CA PHE A 44 11.78 -11.39 -1.71
C PHE A 44 11.40 -11.99 -0.36
N TRP A 45 11.39 -11.13 0.65
CA TRP A 45 11.14 -11.50 2.04
C TRP A 45 9.95 -10.76 2.60
N MET A 46 9.09 -11.48 3.29
CA MET A 46 8.05 -10.93 4.14
C MET A 46 8.49 -10.97 5.60
N PHE A 47 8.44 -9.85 6.29
CA PHE A 47 8.75 -9.69 7.71
C PHE A 47 7.48 -9.39 8.51
N PHE A 48 7.39 -9.93 9.72
CA PHE A 48 6.23 -9.84 10.60
C PHE A 48 6.64 -9.34 11.98
N GLN A 49 5.74 -8.69 12.72
CA GLN A 49 6.02 -8.22 14.08
C GLN A 49 6.12 -9.37 15.10
N SER A 50 5.52 -10.53 14.82
CA SER A 50 5.55 -11.69 15.72
C SER A 50 5.44 -13.04 15.00
N GLU A 51 5.90 -14.11 15.66
CA GLU A 51 5.81 -15.48 15.13
C GLU A 51 4.35 -15.91 14.92
N GLY A 52 3.45 -15.60 15.87
CA GLY A 52 2.04 -15.94 15.74
C GLY A 52 1.34 -15.21 14.58
N GLN A 53 1.79 -14.00 14.24
CA GLN A 53 1.31 -13.29 13.04
C GLN A 53 1.75 -14.01 11.76
N LYS A 54 3.04 -14.38 11.67
CA LYS A 54 3.58 -15.16 10.55
C LYS A 54 2.85 -16.48 10.38
N GLU A 55 2.68 -17.25 11.45
CA GLU A 55 1.99 -18.56 11.42
C GLU A 55 0.54 -18.42 10.94
N ARG A 56 -0.20 -17.45 11.47
CA ARG A 56 -1.58 -17.17 11.05
C ARG A 56 -1.66 -16.81 9.57
N PHE A 57 -0.75 -15.97 9.08
CA PHE A 57 -0.69 -15.59 7.67
C PHE A 57 -0.41 -16.81 6.78
N LEU A 58 0.66 -17.55 7.06
CA LEU A 58 1.08 -18.70 6.24
C LEU A 58 0.04 -19.82 6.23
N SER A 59 -0.69 -20.03 7.34
CA SER A 59 -1.76 -21.03 7.41
C SER A 59 -2.92 -20.78 6.43
N GLN A 60 -3.11 -19.52 6.02
CA GLN A 60 -4.11 -19.13 5.02
C GLN A 60 -3.47 -19.04 3.64
N TYR A 61 -2.31 -18.39 3.54
CA TYR A 61 -1.64 -18.06 2.28
C TYR A 61 -1.27 -19.30 1.44
N LEU A 62 -0.71 -20.33 2.08
CA LEU A 62 -0.19 -21.52 1.38
C LEU A 62 -1.29 -22.42 0.79
N HIS A 63 -2.54 -22.22 1.19
CA HIS A 63 -3.69 -23.01 0.73
C HIS A 63 -4.69 -22.20 -0.11
N SER A 64 -4.33 -20.95 -0.42
CA SER A 64 -5.17 -20.00 -1.15
C SER A 64 -4.90 -20.05 -2.65
N THR A 65 -5.88 -19.63 -3.44
CA THR A 65 -5.69 -19.31 -4.86
C THR A 65 -4.78 -18.09 -5.03
N ASP A 66 -4.22 -17.89 -6.22
CA ASP A 66 -3.36 -16.75 -6.55
C ASP A 66 -4.00 -15.39 -6.23
N SER A 67 -5.28 -15.21 -6.57
CA SER A 67 -6.02 -13.98 -6.28
C SER A 67 -6.25 -13.78 -4.77
N GLU A 68 -6.50 -14.86 -4.03
CA GLU A 68 -6.61 -14.82 -2.57
C GLU A 68 -5.26 -14.54 -1.92
N GLN A 69 -4.15 -15.05 -2.47
CA GLN A 69 -2.79 -14.75 -2.01
C GLN A 69 -2.48 -13.26 -2.11
N HIS A 70 -2.73 -12.65 -3.27
CA HIS A 70 -2.58 -11.20 -3.44
C HIS A 70 -3.44 -10.40 -2.47
N ARG A 71 -4.68 -10.85 -2.23
CA ARG A 71 -5.58 -10.22 -1.25
C ARG A 71 -5.03 -10.32 0.18
N LEU A 72 -4.63 -11.52 0.60
CA LEU A 72 -4.06 -11.78 1.92
C LEU A 72 -2.79 -10.97 2.15
N LEU A 73 -1.90 -10.92 1.16
CA LEU A 73 -0.67 -10.14 1.20
C LEU A 73 -0.97 -8.66 1.43
N GLY A 74 -1.87 -8.07 0.63
CA GLY A 74 -2.21 -6.65 0.75
C GLY A 74 -2.80 -6.27 2.12
N LEU A 75 -3.68 -7.13 2.66
CA LEU A 75 -4.28 -6.92 3.98
C LEU A 75 -3.24 -7.07 5.11
N GLU A 76 -2.36 -8.07 5.01
CA GLU A 76 -1.30 -8.30 6.00
C GLU A 76 -0.24 -7.19 6.01
N LEU A 77 -0.04 -6.51 4.88
CA LEU A 77 0.78 -5.29 4.77
C LEU A 77 0.09 -4.03 5.32
N GLY A 78 -1.18 -4.14 5.72
CA GLY A 78 -1.97 -3.06 6.31
C GLY A 78 -2.54 -2.06 5.32
N TYR A 79 -2.75 -2.46 4.05
CA TYR A 79 -3.38 -1.60 3.04
C TYR A 79 -4.90 -1.51 3.21
N PRO A 80 -5.53 -0.43 2.70
CA PRO A 80 -6.98 -0.31 2.72
C PRO A 80 -7.66 -1.48 1.99
N PRO A 81 -8.68 -2.13 2.57
CA PRO A 81 -9.32 -3.29 1.97
C PRO A 81 -9.84 -3.06 0.55
N ARG A 82 -10.42 -1.88 0.27
CA ARG A 82 -10.90 -1.55 -1.08
C ARG A 82 -9.77 -1.42 -2.10
N ALA A 83 -8.63 -0.85 -1.71
CA ALA A 83 -7.45 -0.79 -2.57
C ALA A 83 -6.91 -2.20 -2.87
N VAL A 84 -6.93 -3.10 -1.88
CA VAL A 84 -6.53 -4.50 -2.07
C VAL A 84 -7.48 -5.23 -3.02
N ASP A 85 -8.80 -5.12 -2.79
CA ASP A 85 -9.80 -5.77 -3.64
C ASP A 85 -9.74 -5.23 -5.08
N PHE A 86 -9.50 -3.92 -5.24
CA PHE A 86 -9.26 -3.31 -6.54
C PHE A 86 -8.00 -3.86 -7.22
N TYR A 87 -6.87 -3.96 -6.49
CA TYR A 87 -5.63 -4.51 -7.03
C TYR A 87 -5.84 -5.93 -7.56
N VAL A 88 -6.50 -6.79 -6.78
CA VAL A 88 -6.80 -8.17 -7.18
C VAL A 88 -7.66 -8.22 -8.45
N LYS A 89 -8.63 -7.30 -8.57
CA LYS A 89 -9.47 -7.20 -9.77
C LYS A 89 -8.64 -6.82 -11.02
N ILE A 90 -7.77 -5.81 -10.92
CA ILE A 90 -7.02 -5.30 -12.08
C ILE A 90 -5.85 -6.19 -12.50
N LEU A 91 -5.43 -7.18 -11.70
CA LEU A 91 -4.48 -8.20 -12.16
C LEU A 91 -4.97 -8.97 -13.39
N HIS A 92 -6.29 -9.07 -13.56
CA HIS A 92 -6.93 -9.81 -14.64
C HIS A 92 -7.61 -8.90 -15.68
N GLU A 93 -7.59 -7.58 -15.48
CA GLU A 93 -8.28 -6.59 -16.33
C GLU A 93 -7.33 -5.47 -16.76
N THR A 94 -7.29 -5.13 -18.05
CA THR A 94 -6.24 -4.27 -18.63
C THR A 94 -6.51 -2.77 -18.61
N SER A 95 -7.67 -2.30 -18.12
CA SER A 95 -8.04 -0.88 -18.23
C SER A 95 -8.95 -0.41 -17.11
N HIS A 96 -8.36 0.16 -16.06
CA HIS A 96 -9.05 1.01 -15.09
C HIS A 96 -8.20 2.23 -14.78
N PRO A 97 -8.80 3.42 -14.62
CA PRO A 97 -8.04 4.59 -14.20
C PRO A 97 -7.59 4.40 -12.74
N THR A 98 -6.28 4.49 -12.53
CA THR A 98 -5.65 4.23 -11.24
C THR A 98 -4.94 5.46 -10.69
N VAL A 99 -4.78 5.49 -9.36
CA VAL A 99 -3.97 6.49 -8.66
C VAL A 99 -2.99 5.78 -7.74
N GLY A 100 -1.77 6.31 -7.67
CA GLY A 100 -0.79 5.89 -6.66
C GLY A 100 -1.03 6.66 -5.37
N VAL A 101 -0.96 5.99 -4.23
CA VAL A 101 -1.10 6.60 -2.91
C VAL A 101 0.13 6.27 -2.09
N HIS A 102 0.79 7.31 -1.57
CA HIS A 102 1.91 7.20 -0.65
C HIS A 102 1.57 7.87 0.68
N TYR A 103 1.79 7.14 1.77
CA TYR A 103 1.54 7.64 3.12
C TYR A 103 2.45 6.89 4.08
N HIS A 104 3.50 7.53 4.62
CA HIS A 104 4.33 6.99 5.69
C HIS A 104 4.71 5.49 5.58
N GLY A 105 5.39 5.11 4.49
CA GLY A 105 5.77 3.72 4.20
C GLY A 105 4.67 2.84 3.59
N TYR A 106 3.42 3.31 3.54
CA TYR A 106 2.38 2.70 2.69
C TYR A 106 2.52 3.24 1.27
N ASN A 107 2.61 2.34 0.30
CA ASN A 107 2.64 2.66 -1.13
C ASN A 107 1.76 1.65 -1.86
N PHE A 108 0.64 2.10 -2.42
CA PHE A 108 -0.31 1.21 -3.09
C PHE A 108 -1.05 1.92 -4.23
N THR A 109 -1.59 1.12 -5.13
CA THR A 109 -2.49 1.56 -6.20
C THR A 109 -3.93 1.51 -5.73
N SER A 110 -4.71 2.54 -6.04
CA SER A 110 -6.13 2.64 -5.72
C SER A 110 -6.96 2.95 -6.95
N CYS A 111 -8.23 2.54 -6.93
CA CYS A 111 -9.27 3.07 -7.79
C CYS A 111 -9.46 4.57 -7.49
N ILE A 112 -9.68 5.38 -8.52
CA ILE A 112 -9.98 6.81 -8.37
C ILE A 112 -11.25 7.01 -7.54
N HIS A 113 -12.29 6.21 -7.79
CA HIS A 113 -13.57 6.34 -7.12
C HIS A 113 -13.54 5.93 -5.64
N ASP A 114 -12.55 5.15 -5.21
CA ASP A 114 -12.37 4.75 -3.81
C ASP A 114 -11.31 5.59 -3.08
N LEU A 115 -10.69 6.56 -3.76
CA LEU A 115 -9.56 7.33 -3.22
C LEU A 115 -9.90 8.02 -1.89
N GLU A 116 -11.07 8.67 -1.82
CA GLU A 116 -11.52 9.35 -0.61
C GLU A 116 -11.63 8.38 0.57
N GLU A 117 -12.26 7.22 0.34
CA GLU A 117 -12.48 6.23 1.39
C GLU A 117 -11.17 5.58 1.83
N ASN A 118 -10.27 5.29 0.90
CA ASN A 118 -8.97 4.72 1.21
C ASN A 118 -8.12 5.67 2.06
N ILE A 119 -8.14 6.97 1.75
CA ILE A 119 -7.41 7.98 2.55
C ILE A 119 -8.01 8.12 3.95
N LYS A 120 -9.34 8.20 4.07
CA LYS A 120 -10.02 8.25 5.38
C LYS A 120 -9.75 6.97 6.19
N TRP A 121 -9.73 5.81 5.53
CA TRP A 121 -9.39 4.54 6.17
C TRP A 121 -7.97 4.58 6.75
N LEU A 122 -6.98 5.05 5.99
CA LEU A 122 -5.60 5.19 6.46
C LEU A 122 -5.52 6.05 7.72
N TRP A 123 -6.12 7.24 7.71
CA TRP A 123 -6.11 8.15 8.86
C TRP A 123 -6.80 7.56 10.09
N SER A 124 -7.88 6.80 9.89
CA SER A 124 -8.62 6.18 10.99
C SER A 124 -7.91 4.96 11.58
N THR A 125 -7.15 4.23 10.75
CA THR A 125 -6.55 2.94 11.11
C THR A 125 -5.15 3.13 11.68
N HIS A 126 -4.34 3.92 10.97
CA HIS A 126 -2.95 4.15 11.33
C HIS A 126 -2.87 5.54 11.96
N LYS A 127 -2.64 5.59 13.28
CA LYS A 127 -2.57 6.84 14.06
C LYS A 127 -1.28 7.64 13.77
N ILE A 128 -1.00 7.87 12.50
CA ILE A 128 0.21 8.50 11.98
C ILE A 128 -0.12 9.94 11.58
N VAL A 129 0.64 10.90 12.08
CA VAL A 129 0.51 12.31 11.67
C VAL A 129 1.51 12.57 10.55
N ASP A 130 1.07 12.37 9.31
CA ASP A 130 1.86 12.61 8.10
C ASP A 130 0.95 13.06 6.95
N SER A 131 1.52 13.69 5.92
CA SER A 131 0.80 14.01 4.68
C SER A 131 0.63 12.76 3.80
N VAL A 132 -0.48 12.69 3.10
CA VAL A 132 -0.71 11.71 2.04
C VAL A 132 -0.32 12.34 0.71
N GLU A 133 0.46 11.63 -0.09
CA GLU A 133 0.72 11.98 -1.48
C GLU A 133 -0.15 11.11 -2.40
N VAL A 134 -0.92 11.75 -3.27
CA VAL A 134 -1.66 11.10 -4.36
C VAL A 134 -0.96 11.40 -5.68
N ARG A 135 -0.62 10.36 -6.43
CA ARG A 135 0.02 10.46 -7.75
C ARG A 135 -0.94 10.08 -8.86
N PHE A 136 -1.11 10.96 -9.84
CA PHE A 136 -1.95 10.74 -11.01
C PHE A 136 -1.37 11.44 -12.23
N ASN A 137 -1.20 10.74 -13.36
CA ASN A 137 -0.72 11.32 -14.63
C ASN A 137 0.52 12.24 -14.49
N GLN A 138 1.57 11.77 -13.81
CA GLN A 138 2.81 12.53 -13.54
C GLN A 138 2.67 13.71 -12.57
N GLU A 139 1.46 13.99 -12.09
CA GLU A 139 1.20 14.98 -11.05
C GLU A 139 1.15 14.33 -9.67
N SER A 140 1.44 15.14 -8.66
CA SER A 140 1.45 14.76 -7.26
C SER A 140 0.64 15.79 -6.47
N TYR A 141 -0.33 15.31 -5.69
CA TYR A 141 -1.17 16.11 -4.82
C TYR A 141 -0.84 15.75 -3.38
N GLN A 142 -0.40 16.74 -2.60
CA GLN A 142 -0.09 16.57 -1.19
C GLN A 142 -1.31 16.95 -0.35
N ILE A 143 -1.73 16.04 0.52
CA ILE A 143 -2.90 16.19 1.37
C ILE A 143 -2.40 16.18 2.82
N ARG A 144 -2.55 17.30 3.52
CA ARG A 144 -2.15 17.37 4.93
C ARG A 144 -3.01 16.45 5.79
N HIS A 145 -2.44 15.96 6.89
CA HIS A 145 -3.11 15.04 7.80
C HIS A 145 -4.48 15.57 8.25
N LEU A 146 -5.54 14.80 8.01
CA LEU A 146 -6.93 15.14 8.33
C LEU A 146 -7.45 16.43 7.66
N ASP A 147 -6.76 16.96 6.66
CA ASP A 147 -7.22 18.14 5.91
C ASP A 147 -8.20 17.72 4.82
N ILE A 148 -9.49 17.84 5.14
CA ILE A 148 -10.58 17.50 4.21
C ILE A 148 -10.59 18.43 3.00
N ASN A 149 -10.15 19.68 3.13
CA ASN A 149 -10.15 20.61 1.99
C ASN A 149 -9.08 20.21 0.98
N ASP A 150 -7.86 19.90 1.45
CA ASP A 150 -6.80 19.39 0.57
C ASP A 150 -7.26 18.10 -0.15
N LEU A 151 -7.93 17.20 0.58
CA LEU A 151 -8.46 15.96 0.02
C LEU A 151 -9.51 16.23 -1.08
N GLN A 152 -10.47 17.13 -0.83
CA GLN A 152 -11.49 17.47 -1.83
C GLN A 152 -10.87 18.13 -3.06
N THR A 153 -9.91 19.05 -2.89
CA THR A 153 -9.20 19.66 -4.02
C THR A 153 -8.45 18.62 -4.86
N ALA A 154 -7.77 17.66 -4.21
CA ALA A 154 -7.09 16.58 -4.93
C ALA A 154 -8.08 15.68 -5.69
N LEU A 155 -9.22 15.33 -5.07
CA LEU A 155 -10.27 14.54 -5.71
C LEU A 155 -10.86 15.26 -6.93
N GLU A 156 -11.15 16.56 -6.82
CA GLU A 156 -11.71 17.35 -7.92
C GLU A 156 -10.75 17.39 -9.13
N GLU A 157 -9.46 17.64 -8.90
CA GLU A 157 -8.46 17.69 -9.96
C GLU A 157 -8.25 16.32 -10.63
N VAL A 158 -8.19 15.24 -9.83
CA VAL A 158 -8.08 13.88 -10.36
C VAL A 158 -9.32 13.54 -11.22
N HIS A 159 -10.53 13.75 -10.72
CA HIS A 159 -11.76 13.45 -11.47
C HIS A 159 -11.89 14.26 -12.76
N LYS A 160 -11.56 15.56 -12.71
CA LYS A 160 -11.58 16.44 -13.88
C LYS A 160 -10.68 15.90 -14.99
N LYS A 161 -9.47 15.43 -14.65
CA LYS A 161 -8.51 14.88 -15.60
C LYS A 161 -8.93 13.51 -16.13
N THR A 162 -9.54 12.66 -15.30
CA THR A 162 -10.09 11.37 -15.73
C THR A 162 -11.18 11.55 -16.78
N ASN A 163 -12.14 12.46 -16.53
CA ASN A 163 -13.22 12.73 -17.48
C ASN A 163 -12.71 13.25 -18.84
N VAL A 164 -11.65 14.05 -18.83
CA VAL A 164 -11.00 14.53 -20.07
C VAL A 164 -10.36 13.38 -20.85
N LEU A 165 -9.72 12.43 -20.17
CA LEU A 165 -9.13 11.25 -20.80
C LEU A 165 -10.20 10.33 -21.39
N GLU A 166 -11.26 10.05 -20.64
CA GLU A 166 -12.37 9.22 -21.11
C GLU A 166 -13.11 9.85 -22.30
N SER A 167 -13.17 11.18 -22.37
CA SER A 167 -13.79 11.90 -23.50
C SER A 167 -12.90 11.97 -24.76
N ALA A 168 -11.61 11.66 -24.63
CA ALA A 168 -10.63 11.71 -25.73
C ALA A 168 -10.36 10.33 -26.38
N MET A 169 -10.89 9.26 -25.79
CA MET A 169 -10.84 7.88 -26.29
C MET A 169 -12.07 7.54 -27.13
#